data_AF-A0A523NLG7-F1
#
_entry.id   AF-A0A523NLG7-F1
#
_cell.length_a   1.000
_cell.length_b   1.000
_cell.length_c   1.000
_cell.angle_alpha   90.00
_cell.angle_beta   90.00
_cell.angle_gamma   90.00
#
_symmetry.space_group_name_H-M   'P 1'
#
loop_
_entity.id
_entity.type
_entity.pdbx_description
1 polymer ?
#
loop_
_entity_poly.entity_id
_entity_poly.type
_entity_poly.pdbx_seq_one_letter_code
_entity_poly.pdbx_strand_id
1 'polypeptide(L)'
;MSLYQLMYNYAHGRGQPPAADLPAAELGKSLALFHNCLVESGMEFQENMGSRQISADPNQLKPVHLSRFVVGFLPFNSVSTKTETNEILFDLFSFLKWLERKDIAHGLAHIDFQKTVQALTHAQDRCLQLSHFLDDETGRVLEEPPRILSTINDMFRVTQIDGNTLYLQGDHQEDPVRVRLSGEIMNLVRLHDHLDLVLGDTSERWVVLEAGQVFPESVPGGASPSA
;
A
#
# COMPACT_ATOMS: atom_id res chain seq x y z
N MET A 1 -5.95 -22.95 6.87
CA MET A 1 -6.78 -21.90 7.51
C MET A 1 -6.55 -20.62 6.73
N SER A 2 -7.59 -19.81 6.51
CA SER A 2 -7.41 -18.52 5.85
C SER A 2 -6.70 -17.53 6.75
N LEU A 3 -6.11 -16.48 6.16
CA LEU A 3 -5.47 -15.41 6.91
C LEU A 3 -6.44 -14.72 7.89
N TYR A 4 -7.69 -14.47 7.48
CA TYR A 4 -8.71 -13.89 8.36
C TYR A 4 -8.98 -14.76 9.60
N GLN A 5 -9.14 -16.08 9.43
CA GLN A 5 -9.36 -16.99 10.56
C GLN A 5 -8.17 -17.00 11.53
N LEU A 6 -6.95 -16.85 11.01
CA LEU A 6 -5.74 -16.77 11.83
C LEU A 6 -5.69 -15.47 12.62
N MET A 7 -6.01 -14.33 12.00
CA MET A 7 -6.13 -13.04 12.67
C MET A 7 -7.18 -13.08 13.77
N TYR A 8 -8.36 -13.64 13.46
CA TYR A 8 -9.46 -13.80 14.42
C TYR A 8 -9.04 -14.63 15.63
N ASN A 9 -8.42 -15.79 15.40
CA ASN A 9 -7.95 -16.66 16.48
C ASN A 9 -6.89 -16.00 17.37
N TYR A 10 -6.00 -15.20 16.79
CA TYR A 10 -5.02 -14.42 17.54
C TYR A 10 -5.70 -13.34 18.39
N ALA A 11 -6.57 -12.54 17.79
CA ALA A 11 -7.26 -11.43 18.46
C ALA A 11 -8.13 -11.94 19.62
N HIS A 12 -8.92 -12.98 19.35
CA HIS A 12 -9.79 -13.60 20.35
C HIS A 12 -8.97 -14.28 21.47
N GLY A 13 -7.90 -14.98 21.12
CA GLY A 13 -7.00 -15.62 22.10
C GLY A 13 -6.29 -14.62 23.02
N ARG A 14 -6.16 -13.35 22.62
CA ARG A 14 -5.60 -12.27 23.43
C ARG A 14 -6.66 -11.41 24.15
N GLY A 15 -7.94 -11.65 23.91
CA GLY A 15 -9.02 -10.83 24.47
C GLY A 15 -8.97 -9.38 23.99
N GLN A 16 -8.53 -9.15 22.74
CA GLN A 16 -8.47 -7.80 22.19
C GLN A 16 -9.89 -7.20 22.09
N PRO A 17 -10.09 -5.95 22.52
CA PRO A 17 -11.38 -5.30 22.38
C PRO A 17 -11.68 -5.07 20.89
N PRO A 18 -12.94 -5.26 20.45
CA PRO A 18 -13.34 -4.96 19.09
C PRO A 18 -13.14 -3.46 18.77
N ALA A 19 -12.74 -3.16 17.54
CA ALA A 19 -12.66 -1.79 17.03
C ALA A 19 -13.96 -1.44 16.29
N ALA A 20 -14.99 -1.00 17.03
CA ALA A 20 -16.35 -0.82 16.51
C ALA A 20 -16.46 0.07 15.27
N ASP A 21 -15.54 1.01 15.10
CA ASP A 21 -15.54 1.98 13.99
C ASP A 21 -14.83 1.47 12.73
N LEU A 22 -14.30 0.24 12.75
CA LEU A 22 -13.56 -0.34 11.63
C LEU A 22 -14.29 -1.55 11.02
N PRO A 23 -14.20 -1.76 9.70
CA PRO A 23 -14.52 -3.06 9.10
C PRO A 23 -13.69 -4.17 9.76
N ALA A 24 -14.28 -5.37 9.91
CA ALA A 24 -13.69 -6.49 10.65
C ALA A 24 -13.33 -6.14 12.12
N ALA A 25 -14.22 -5.39 12.78
CA ALA A 25 -14.06 -4.87 14.14
C ALA A 25 -13.59 -5.92 15.16
N GLU A 26 -14.05 -7.16 15.03
CA GLU A 26 -13.71 -8.30 15.87
C GLU A 26 -12.21 -8.66 15.89
N LEU A 27 -11.43 -8.19 14.92
CA LEU A 27 -9.98 -8.38 14.86
C LEU A 27 -9.22 -7.42 15.79
N GLY A 28 -9.90 -6.44 16.40
CA GLY A 28 -9.25 -5.34 17.09
C GLY A 28 -8.58 -4.36 16.12
N LYS A 29 -8.18 -3.19 16.61
CA LYS A 29 -7.78 -2.06 15.76
C LYS A 29 -6.64 -2.38 14.78
N SER A 30 -5.53 -2.92 15.29
CA SER A 30 -4.32 -3.14 14.50
C SER A 30 -4.52 -4.14 13.37
N LEU A 31 -5.14 -5.29 13.67
CA LEU A 31 -5.39 -6.32 12.67
C LEU A 31 -6.56 -5.99 11.75
N ALA A 32 -7.57 -5.25 12.22
CA ALA A 32 -8.63 -4.72 11.35
C ALA A 32 -8.04 -3.76 10.30
N LEU A 33 -7.15 -2.83 10.70
CA LEU A 33 -6.47 -1.94 9.76
C LEU A 33 -5.62 -2.72 8.75
N PHE A 34 -4.83 -3.69 9.21
CA PHE A 34 -4.01 -4.51 8.31
C PHE A 34 -4.86 -5.35 7.37
N HIS A 35 -5.93 -5.96 7.87
CA HIS A 35 -6.91 -6.70 7.07
C HIS A 35 -7.50 -5.82 5.96
N ASN A 36 -7.94 -4.60 6.28
CA ASN A 36 -8.54 -3.71 5.30
C ASN A 36 -7.53 -3.28 4.24
N CYS A 37 -6.29 -2.97 4.63
CA CYS A 37 -5.19 -2.71 3.70
C CYS A 37 -4.96 -3.89 2.73
N LEU A 38 -5.03 -5.14 3.21
CA LEU A 38 -4.86 -6.32 2.36
C LEU A 38 -6.01 -6.50 1.37
N VAL A 39 -7.25 -6.28 1.81
CA VAL A 39 -8.44 -6.30 0.93
C VAL A 39 -8.30 -5.23 -0.16
N GLU A 40 -7.90 -4.01 0.18
CA GLU A 40 -7.63 -2.93 -0.79
C GLU A 40 -6.42 -3.20 -1.69
N SER A 41 -5.55 -4.13 -1.31
CA SER A 41 -4.44 -4.63 -2.14
C SER A 41 -4.86 -5.72 -3.12
N GLY A 42 -6.16 -6.00 -3.24
CA GLY A 42 -6.67 -7.03 -4.13
C GLY A 42 -6.46 -8.45 -3.60
N MET A 43 -6.16 -8.62 -2.31
CA MET A 43 -6.08 -9.94 -1.71
C MET A 43 -7.44 -10.64 -1.76
N GLU A 44 -7.44 -11.92 -2.15
CA GLU A 44 -8.68 -12.69 -2.30
C GLU A 44 -9.49 -12.70 -0.99
N PHE A 45 -10.78 -12.37 -1.11
CA PHE A 45 -11.73 -12.33 0.00
C PHE A 45 -13.05 -12.99 -0.36
N GLN A 46 -13.79 -13.40 0.67
CA GLN A 46 -15.16 -13.85 0.57
C GLN A 46 -16.08 -12.85 1.28
N GLU A 47 -17.25 -12.59 0.70
CA GLU A 47 -18.29 -11.83 1.37
C GLU A 47 -19.08 -12.76 2.29
N ASN A 48 -19.11 -12.43 3.58
CA ASN A 48 -19.81 -13.18 4.60
C ASN A 48 -20.64 -12.22 5.45
N MET A 49 -21.98 -12.31 5.36
CA MET A 49 -22.92 -11.49 6.13
C MET A 49 -22.64 -9.97 6.03
N GLY A 50 -22.23 -9.50 4.84
CA GLY A 50 -21.89 -8.09 4.60
C GLY A 50 -20.48 -7.67 5.04
N SER A 51 -19.68 -8.59 5.57
CA SER A 51 -18.25 -8.37 5.87
C SER A 51 -17.37 -9.03 4.81
N ARG A 52 -16.28 -8.36 4.40
CA ARG A 52 -15.24 -8.97 3.56
C ARG A 52 -14.27 -9.70 4.48
N GLN A 53 -14.05 -10.99 4.22
CA GLN A 53 -13.13 -11.82 4.99
C GLN A 53 -12.07 -12.38 4.06
N ILE A 54 -10.79 -12.07 4.31
CA ILE A 54 -9.68 -12.60 3.50
C ILE A 54 -9.71 -14.13 3.48
N SER A 55 -9.87 -14.71 2.29
CA SER A 55 -9.82 -16.15 2.03
C SER A 55 -8.41 -16.62 1.68
N ALA A 56 -7.52 -15.70 1.29
CA ALA A 56 -6.14 -15.99 0.93
C ALA A 56 -5.36 -16.72 2.04
N ASP A 57 -4.43 -17.56 1.59
CA ASP A 57 -3.48 -18.27 2.45
C ASP A 57 -2.43 -17.29 3.02
N PRO A 58 -1.96 -17.44 4.27
CA PRO A 58 -0.92 -16.59 4.85
C PRO A 58 0.40 -16.56 4.03
N ASN A 59 0.69 -17.57 3.21
CA ASN A 59 1.83 -17.57 2.30
C ASN A 59 1.70 -16.57 1.14
N GLN A 60 0.50 -16.08 0.86
CA GLN A 60 0.28 -15.06 -0.15
C GLN A 60 0.67 -13.66 0.33
N LEU A 61 0.98 -13.47 1.61
CA LEU A 61 1.54 -12.21 2.10
C LEU A 61 2.89 -11.92 1.42
N LYS A 62 3.07 -10.68 0.94
CA LYS A 62 4.30 -10.24 0.27
C LYS A 62 4.85 -9.00 0.95
N PRO A 63 6.16 -8.72 0.86
CA PRO A 63 6.77 -7.49 1.41
C PRO A 63 6.06 -6.21 0.96
N VAL A 64 5.54 -6.17 -0.28
CA VAL A 64 4.77 -5.03 -0.81
C VAL A 64 3.50 -4.74 0.01
N HIS A 65 2.83 -5.75 0.58
CA HIS A 65 1.68 -5.53 1.47
C HIS A 65 2.09 -4.81 2.75
N LEU A 66 3.27 -5.14 3.30
CA LEU A 66 3.81 -4.42 4.45
C LEU A 66 4.20 -2.99 4.07
N SER A 67 4.76 -2.79 2.87
CA SER A 67 5.09 -1.45 2.38
C SER A 67 3.86 -0.56 2.28
N ARG A 68 2.83 -1.05 1.57
CA ARG A 68 1.57 -0.35 1.43
C ARG A 68 0.95 -0.08 2.81
N PHE A 69 0.95 -1.06 3.71
CA PHE A 69 0.41 -0.88 5.04
C PHE A 69 1.12 0.26 5.80
N VAL A 70 2.45 0.21 5.89
CA VAL A 70 3.23 1.17 6.69
C VAL A 70 3.22 2.57 6.07
N VAL A 71 3.38 2.67 4.75
CA VAL A 71 3.64 3.93 4.05
C VAL A 71 2.38 4.48 3.40
N GLY A 72 1.63 3.65 2.68
CA GLY A 72 0.47 4.06 1.90
C GLY A 72 -0.84 4.08 2.69
N PHE A 73 -0.99 3.24 3.72
CA PHE A 73 -2.29 3.03 4.37
C PHE A 73 -2.41 3.70 5.74
N LEU A 74 -1.44 3.46 6.65
CA LEU A 74 -1.52 3.98 8.01
C LEU A 74 -1.65 5.52 8.08
N PRO A 75 -0.85 6.32 7.34
CA PRO A 75 -0.95 7.78 7.41
C PRO A 75 -2.32 8.35 7.02
N PHE A 76 -3.07 7.63 6.19
CA PHE A 76 -4.36 8.07 5.66
C PHE A 76 -5.56 7.57 6.46
N ASN A 77 -5.39 6.57 7.33
CA ASN A 77 -6.48 5.90 8.05
C ASN A 77 -6.61 6.35 9.51
N SER A 78 -6.52 7.66 9.76
CA SER A 78 -6.68 8.29 11.09
C SER A 78 -5.65 7.88 12.16
N VAL A 79 -4.52 7.27 11.75
CA VAL A 79 -3.39 7.02 12.65
C VAL A 79 -2.56 8.29 12.70
N SER A 80 -2.75 9.07 13.77
CA SER A 80 -2.28 10.46 13.83
C SER A 80 -0.99 10.62 14.63
N THR A 81 -0.58 9.58 15.37
CA THR A 81 0.60 9.65 16.23
C THR A 81 1.62 8.55 15.95
N LYS A 82 2.89 8.87 16.18
CA LYS A 82 3.98 7.89 16.15
C LYS A 82 3.79 6.77 17.17
N THR A 83 3.23 7.09 18.34
CA THR A 83 2.93 6.10 19.39
C THR A 83 1.90 5.09 18.90
N GLU A 84 0.79 5.56 18.34
CA GLU A 84 -0.27 4.71 17.78
C GLU A 84 0.25 3.86 16.61
N THR A 85 1.05 4.45 15.72
CA THR A 85 1.73 3.72 14.64
C THR A 85 2.59 2.58 15.19
N ASN A 86 3.39 2.85 16.23
CA ASN A 86 4.25 1.84 16.85
C ASN A 86 3.43 0.73 17.53
N GLU A 87 2.33 1.06 18.20
CA GLU A 87 1.43 0.08 18.82
C GLU A 87 0.82 -0.86 17.77
N ILE A 88 0.35 -0.31 16.64
CA ILE A 88 -0.20 -1.08 15.52
C ILE A 88 0.86 -2.02 14.93
N LEU A 89 2.07 -1.50 14.66
CA LEU A 89 3.15 -2.28 14.07
C LEU A 89 3.69 -3.34 15.03
N PHE A 90 3.69 -3.05 16.34
CA PHE A 90 4.08 -4.02 17.36
C PHE A 90 3.07 -5.17 17.47
N ASP A 91 1.78 -4.89 17.35
CA ASP A 91 0.76 -5.94 17.35
C ASP A 91 0.80 -6.78 16.08
N LEU A 92 1.02 -6.15 14.90
CA LEU A 92 1.26 -6.87 13.66
C LEU A 92 2.48 -7.80 13.78
N PHE A 93 3.59 -7.29 14.31
CA PHE A 93 4.77 -8.11 14.60
C PHE A 93 4.44 -9.28 15.54
N SER A 94 3.68 -9.02 16.60
CA SER A 94 3.28 -10.04 17.57
C SER A 94 2.39 -11.12 16.95
N PHE A 95 1.52 -10.75 16.02
CA PHE A 95 0.73 -11.68 15.23
C PHE A 95 1.59 -12.56 14.34
N LEU A 96 2.54 -11.98 13.58
CA LEU A 96 3.47 -12.75 12.75
C LEU A 96 4.31 -13.72 13.59
N LYS A 97 4.83 -13.28 14.75
CA LYS A 97 5.53 -14.16 15.69
C LYS A 97 4.64 -15.24 16.29
N TRP A 98 3.34 -14.98 16.45
CA TRP A 98 2.41 -16.01 16.90
C TRP A 98 2.19 -17.08 15.82
N LEU A 99 2.14 -16.72 14.54
CA LEU A 99 2.09 -17.69 13.42
C LEU A 99 3.32 -18.59 13.44
N GLU A 100 4.52 -18.01 13.54
CA GLU A 100 5.80 -18.75 13.62
C GLU A 100 5.80 -19.74 14.79
N ARG A 101 5.35 -19.31 15.99
CA ARG A 101 5.26 -20.19 17.18
C ARG A 101 4.25 -21.31 17.04
N LYS A 102 3.26 -21.16 16.15
CA LYS A 102 2.26 -22.17 15.82
C LYS A 102 2.68 -23.05 14.64
N ASP A 103 3.90 -22.87 14.12
CA ASP A 103 4.42 -23.55 12.94
C ASP A 103 3.55 -23.32 11.69
N ILE A 104 3.00 -22.10 11.58
CA ILE A 104 2.16 -21.67 10.46
C ILE A 104 3.03 -20.86 9.51
N ALA A 105 3.27 -21.41 8.31
CA ALA A 105 4.01 -20.73 7.26
C ALA A 105 3.28 -19.45 6.78
N HIS A 106 4.04 -18.40 6.50
CA HIS A 106 3.53 -17.14 5.96
C HIS A 106 4.58 -16.46 5.08
N GLY A 107 4.14 -15.68 4.10
CA GLY A 107 5.04 -15.13 3.07
C GLY A 107 5.94 -13.98 3.54
N LEU A 108 5.78 -13.54 4.79
CA LEU A 108 6.67 -12.58 5.46
C LEU A 108 7.70 -13.25 6.37
N ALA A 109 7.78 -14.57 6.46
CA ALA A 109 8.64 -15.26 7.44
C ALA A 109 10.14 -14.96 7.27
N HIS A 110 10.56 -14.59 6.06
CA HIS A 110 11.96 -14.35 5.72
C HIS A 110 12.40 -12.89 5.87
N ILE A 111 11.51 -11.97 6.23
CA ILE A 111 11.87 -10.56 6.37
C ILE A 111 12.37 -10.25 7.78
N ASP A 112 13.39 -9.40 7.88
CA ASP A 112 13.72 -8.72 9.14
C ASP A 112 12.68 -7.62 9.36
N PHE A 113 11.60 -7.93 10.09
CA PHE A 113 10.46 -7.03 10.26
C PHE A 113 10.88 -5.66 10.80
N GLN A 114 11.76 -5.64 11.79
CA GLN A 114 12.21 -4.39 12.42
C GLN A 114 12.98 -3.52 11.43
N LYS A 115 13.97 -4.08 10.72
CA LYS A 115 14.73 -3.32 9.71
C LYS A 115 13.84 -2.88 8.55
N THR A 116 12.92 -3.72 8.13
CA THR A 116 11.99 -3.41 7.04
C THR A 116 11.07 -2.25 7.42
N VAL A 117 10.42 -2.32 8.57
CA VAL A 117 9.57 -1.22 9.08
C VAL A 117 10.38 0.05 9.27
N GLN A 118 11.58 -0.04 9.82
CA GLN A 118 12.45 1.14 9.97
C GLN A 118 12.73 1.79 8.62
N ALA A 119 13.14 1.02 7.59
CA ALA A 119 13.38 1.55 6.25
C ALA A 119 12.12 2.18 5.63
N LEU A 120 10.97 1.54 5.79
CA LEU A 120 9.67 2.06 5.33
C LEU A 120 9.30 3.38 5.99
N THR A 121 9.49 3.50 7.30
CA THR A 121 9.24 4.77 8.01
C THR A 121 10.17 5.90 7.52
N HIS A 122 11.42 5.61 7.12
CA HIS A 122 12.29 6.63 6.53
C HIS A 122 11.82 7.08 5.13
N ALA A 123 11.15 6.20 4.38
CA ALA A 123 10.59 6.53 3.07
C ALA A 123 9.24 7.28 3.17
N GLN A 124 8.57 7.21 4.33
CA GLN A 124 7.20 7.69 4.50
C GLN A 124 7.03 9.17 4.19
N ASP A 125 7.88 10.05 4.74
CA ASP A 125 7.78 11.50 4.51
C ASP A 125 7.92 11.86 3.03
N ARG A 126 8.88 11.22 2.33
CA ARG A 126 9.09 11.41 0.89
C ARG A 126 7.86 10.95 0.10
N CYS A 127 7.31 9.78 0.41
CA CYS A 127 6.14 9.25 -0.27
C CYS A 127 4.89 10.11 -0.05
N LEU A 128 4.72 10.64 1.17
CA LEU A 128 3.63 11.57 1.48
C LEU A 128 3.77 12.88 0.70
N GLN A 129 4.96 13.46 0.65
CA GLN A 129 5.23 14.63 -0.19
C GLN A 129 4.97 14.36 -1.66
N LEU A 130 5.37 13.18 -2.17
CA LEU A 130 5.14 12.78 -3.55
C LEU A 130 3.64 12.64 -3.85
N SER A 131 2.86 12.04 -2.94
CA SER A 131 1.39 11.96 -3.05
C SER A 131 0.77 13.37 -3.15
N HIS A 132 1.20 14.32 -2.30
CA HIS A 132 0.72 15.70 -2.38
C HIS A 132 1.05 16.39 -3.72
N PHE A 133 2.26 16.25 -4.24
CA PHE A 133 2.60 16.86 -5.53
C PHE A 133 1.85 16.22 -6.70
N LEU A 134 1.53 14.93 -6.63
CA LEU A 134 0.69 14.24 -7.63
C LEU A 134 -0.77 14.71 -7.57
N ASP A 135 -1.28 14.99 -6.37
CA ASP A 135 -2.61 15.59 -6.18
C ASP A 135 -2.66 17.04 -6.71
N ASP A 136 -1.62 17.84 -6.46
CA ASP A 136 -1.48 19.18 -7.05
C ASP A 136 -1.47 19.14 -8.59
N GLU A 137 -0.78 18.15 -9.17
CA GLU A 137 -0.76 17.95 -10.63
C GLU A 137 -2.14 17.58 -11.18
N THR A 138 -2.90 16.76 -10.43
CA THR A 138 -4.30 16.48 -10.72
C THR A 138 -5.12 17.76 -10.76
N GLY A 139 -4.98 18.62 -9.73
CA GLY A 139 -5.65 19.91 -9.67
C GLY A 139 -5.38 20.78 -10.90
N ARG A 140 -4.11 20.88 -11.31
CA ARG A 140 -3.72 21.64 -12.52
C ARG A 140 -4.34 21.10 -13.80
N VAL A 141 -4.39 19.78 -13.98
CA VAL A 141 -5.02 19.17 -15.16
C VAL A 141 -6.52 19.45 -15.19
N LEU A 142 -7.18 19.48 -14.02
CA LEU A 142 -8.62 19.71 -13.92
C LEU A 142 -9.03 21.19 -14.05
N GLU A 143 -8.12 22.15 -13.88
CA GLU A 143 -8.37 23.57 -14.15
C GLU A 143 -8.68 23.82 -15.63
N GLU A 144 -7.93 23.18 -16.53
CA GLU A 144 -8.15 23.20 -17.97
C GLU A 144 -8.22 21.76 -18.51
N PRO A 145 -9.35 21.05 -18.30
CA PRO A 145 -9.43 19.62 -18.55
C PRO A 145 -9.23 19.32 -20.03
N PRO A 146 -8.20 18.53 -20.40
CA PRO A 146 -8.01 18.13 -21.77
C PRO A 146 -9.12 17.18 -22.19
N ARG A 147 -9.31 17.01 -23.51
CA ARG A 147 -10.23 16.01 -24.03
C ARG A 147 -9.68 14.61 -23.72
N ILE A 148 -10.32 13.90 -22.80
CA ILE A 148 -9.99 12.52 -22.45
C ILE A 148 -10.71 11.54 -23.38
N LEU A 149 -9.97 10.61 -23.97
CA LEU A 149 -10.52 9.53 -24.80
C LEU A 149 -10.85 8.29 -23.97
N SER A 150 -9.97 7.93 -23.04
CA SER A 150 -10.13 6.80 -22.14
C SER A 150 -9.42 7.05 -20.82
N THR A 151 -9.86 6.36 -19.78
CA THR A 151 -9.22 6.38 -18.46
C THR A 151 -8.80 4.98 -18.05
N ILE A 152 -7.73 4.91 -17.29
CA ILE A 152 -7.29 3.70 -16.59
C ILE A 152 -7.11 4.03 -15.12
N ASN A 153 -7.57 3.15 -14.25
CA ASN A 153 -7.37 3.23 -12.80
C ASN A 153 -6.61 1.97 -12.41
N ASP A 154 -5.41 2.14 -11.85
CA ASP A 154 -4.57 1.01 -11.48
C ASP A 154 -3.55 1.39 -10.40
N MET A 155 -2.94 0.36 -9.82
CA MET A 155 -1.71 0.51 -9.07
C MET A 155 -0.53 0.43 -10.03
N PHE A 156 0.23 1.51 -10.16
CA PHE A 156 1.34 1.60 -11.11
C PHE A 156 2.69 1.49 -10.43
N ARG A 157 3.54 0.58 -10.89
CA ARG A 157 4.95 0.53 -10.49
C ARG A 157 5.82 1.37 -11.43
N VAL A 158 6.70 2.20 -10.87
CA VAL A 158 7.73 2.94 -11.61
C VAL A 158 8.80 1.96 -12.11
N THR A 159 8.90 1.77 -13.43
CA THR A 159 9.85 0.84 -14.06
C THR A 159 11.02 1.53 -14.73
N GLN A 160 10.89 2.81 -15.07
CA GLN A 160 11.97 3.63 -15.62
C GLN A 160 11.69 5.12 -15.39
N ILE A 161 12.78 5.88 -15.21
CA ILE A 161 12.78 7.34 -15.06
C ILE A 161 13.74 7.90 -16.11
N ASP A 162 13.26 8.75 -17.01
CA ASP A 162 14.07 9.38 -18.07
C ASP A 162 13.73 10.87 -18.18
N GLY A 163 14.64 11.73 -17.72
CA GLY A 163 14.42 13.18 -17.65
C GLY A 163 13.16 13.51 -16.84
N ASN A 164 12.13 14.03 -17.52
CA ASN A 164 10.82 14.34 -16.92
C ASN A 164 9.72 13.32 -17.25
N THR A 165 10.10 12.15 -17.75
CA THR A 165 9.17 11.10 -18.16
C THR A 165 9.29 9.90 -17.23
N LEU A 166 8.16 9.49 -16.67
CA LEU A 166 8.01 8.24 -15.93
C LEU A 166 7.40 7.17 -16.81
N TYR A 167 7.96 5.97 -16.70
CA TYR A 167 7.40 4.75 -17.27
C TYR A 167 6.78 3.96 -16.14
N LEU A 168 5.49 3.66 -16.30
CA LEU A 168 4.63 3.11 -15.28
C LEU A 168 4.04 1.79 -15.78
N GLN A 169 4.22 0.71 -15.03
CA GLN A 169 3.60 -0.58 -15.30
C GLN A 169 2.40 -0.75 -14.36
N GLY A 170 1.18 -0.80 -14.91
CA GLY A 170 -0.01 -1.14 -14.14
C GLY A 170 -0.12 -2.65 -13.91
N ASP A 171 -0.80 -3.06 -12.84
CA ASP A 171 -1.04 -4.47 -12.53
C ASP A 171 -1.98 -5.15 -13.55
N HIS A 172 -2.84 -4.36 -14.23
CA HIS A 172 -3.83 -4.83 -15.19
C HIS A 172 -3.57 -4.35 -16.62
N GLN A 173 -2.41 -3.75 -16.89
CA GLN A 173 -2.02 -3.23 -18.20
C GLN A 173 -0.93 -4.11 -18.83
N GLU A 174 -1.06 -4.45 -20.12
CA GLU A 174 -0.02 -5.20 -20.82
C GLU A 174 1.21 -4.33 -21.13
N ASP A 175 0.97 -3.08 -21.56
CA ASP A 175 2.00 -2.15 -21.98
C ASP A 175 2.28 -1.07 -20.92
N PRO A 176 3.56 -0.67 -20.71
CA PRO A 176 3.90 0.45 -19.85
C PRO A 176 3.33 1.78 -20.36
N VAL A 177 2.79 2.56 -19.43
CA VAL A 177 2.27 3.90 -19.65
C VAL A 177 3.38 4.94 -19.43
N ARG A 178 3.39 5.99 -20.24
CA ARG A 178 4.38 7.07 -20.16
C ARG A 178 3.71 8.37 -19.76
N VAL A 179 4.12 8.92 -18.62
CA VAL A 179 3.58 10.17 -18.07
C VAL A 179 4.71 11.17 -17.93
N ARG A 180 4.47 12.42 -18.36
CA ARG A 180 5.42 13.52 -18.16
C ARG A 180 4.98 14.34 -16.96
N LEU A 181 5.87 14.50 -15.98
CA LEU A 181 5.56 15.15 -14.71
C LEU A 181 6.49 16.34 -14.44
N SER A 182 6.09 17.16 -13.47
CA SER A 182 6.84 18.33 -13.02
C SER A 182 8.16 17.93 -12.35
N GLY A 183 9.16 18.83 -12.36
CA GLY A 183 10.46 18.57 -11.73
C GLY A 183 10.37 18.26 -10.23
N GLU A 184 9.37 18.81 -9.54
CA GLU A 184 9.11 18.56 -8.11
C GLU A 184 8.78 17.09 -7.85
N ILE A 185 7.88 16.52 -8.67
CA ILE A 185 7.54 15.09 -8.63
C ILE A 185 8.77 14.25 -9.00
N MET A 186 9.47 14.62 -10.07
CA MET A 186 10.63 13.87 -10.56
C MET A 186 11.79 13.83 -9.55
N ASN A 187 11.93 14.83 -8.68
CA ASN A 187 12.94 14.84 -7.62
C ASN A 187 12.62 13.87 -6.48
N LEU A 188 11.35 13.50 -6.29
CA LEU A 188 10.88 12.66 -5.19
C LEU A 188 10.65 11.22 -5.61
N VAL A 189 10.17 10.99 -6.83
CA VAL A 189 9.90 9.63 -7.34
C VAL A 189 11.18 8.80 -7.39
N ARG A 190 11.06 7.52 -7.06
CA ARG A 190 12.13 6.55 -7.11
C ARG A 190 11.70 5.36 -7.96
N LEU A 191 12.70 4.69 -8.54
CA LEU A 191 12.47 3.42 -9.22
C LEU A 191 11.80 2.45 -8.24
N HIS A 192 10.83 1.67 -8.72
CA HIS A 192 10.04 0.75 -7.93
C HIS A 192 9.07 1.38 -6.92
N ASP A 193 8.84 2.70 -6.95
CA ASP A 193 7.66 3.23 -6.26
C ASP A 193 6.37 2.70 -6.88
N HIS A 194 5.38 2.44 -6.05
CA HIS A 194 4.01 2.15 -6.41
C HIS A 194 3.17 3.41 -6.23
N LEU A 195 2.40 3.76 -7.27
CA LEU A 195 1.58 4.96 -7.37
C LEU A 195 0.14 4.52 -7.68
N ASP A 196 -0.79 4.79 -6.78
CA ASP A 196 -2.23 4.63 -7.03
C ASP A 196 -2.69 5.81 -7.88
N LEU A 197 -3.01 5.59 -9.15
CA LEU A 197 -3.31 6.66 -10.10
C LEU A 197 -4.52 6.35 -10.96
N VAL A 198 -5.29 7.39 -11.27
CA VAL A 198 -6.18 7.41 -12.43
C VAL A 198 -5.51 8.22 -13.52
N LEU A 199 -5.25 7.59 -14.66
CA LEU A 199 -4.62 8.23 -15.82
C LEU A 199 -5.64 8.41 -16.95
N GLY A 200 -5.55 9.54 -17.64
CA GLY A 200 -6.36 9.86 -18.81
C GLY A 200 -5.52 9.91 -20.09
N ASP A 201 -5.97 9.23 -21.14
CA ASP A 201 -5.38 9.33 -22.47
C ASP A 201 -5.98 10.51 -23.24
N THR A 202 -5.14 11.45 -23.66
CA THR A 202 -5.54 12.60 -24.48
C THR A 202 -5.28 12.39 -25.98
N SER A 203 -4.97 11.18 -26.43
CA SER A 203 -4.40 10.79 -27.74
C SER A 203 -2.95 11.21 -28.00
N GLU A 204 -2.50 12.30 -27.36
CA GLU A 204 -1.14 12.79 -27.47
C GLU A 204 -0.25 12.29 -26.33
N ARG A 205 -0.83 12.16 -25.13
CA ARG A 205 -0.12 11.77 -23.91
C ARG A 205 -1.09 11.25 -22.85
N TRP A 206 -0.52 10.60 -21.85
CA TRP A 206 -1.19 10.30 -20.60
C TRP A 206 -1.01 11.44 -19.59
N VAL A 207 -2.09 11.79 -18.90
CA VAL A 207 -2.12 12.78 -17.82
C VAL A 207 -2.66 12.18 -16.55
N VAL A 208 -2.25 12.68 -15.39
CA VAL A 208 -2.78 12.28 -14.09
C VAL A 208 -4.11 12.99 -13.85
N LEU A 209 -5.15 12.21 -13.58
CA LEU A 209 -6.51 12.69 -13.31
C LEU A 209 -6.92 12.52 -11.86
N GLU A 210 -6.28 11.60 -11.14
CA GLU A 210 -6.45 11.38 -9.70
C GLU A 210 -5.18 10.70 -9.18
N ALA A 211 -4.77 11.07 -7.97
CA ALA A 211 -3.64 10.46 -7.29
C ALA A 211 -4.03 10.02 -5.88
N GLY A 212 -3.77 8.77 -5.57
CA GLY A 212 -4.01 8.18 -4.26
C GLY A 212 -2.71 7.96 -3.48
N GLN A 213 -2.58 6.76 -2.93
CA GLN A 213 -1.47 6.36 -2.08
C GLN A 213 -0.18 6.17 -2.89
N VAL A 214 0.94 6.53 -2.27
CA VAL A 214 2.29 6.30 -2.81
C VAL A 214 3.10 5.51 -1.78
N PHE A 215 3.78 4.45 -2.21
CA PHE A 215 4.63 3.65 -1.33
C PHE A 215 5.75 2.95 -2.13
N PRO A 216 6.93 2.67 -1.53
CA PRO A 216 8.01 2.02 -2.26
C PRO A 216 7.78 0.52 -2.42
N GLU A 217 8.42 -0.13 -3.39
CA GLU A 217 8.58 -1.59 -3.36
C GLU A 217 9.46 -1.96 -2.15
N SER A 218 8.95 -2.83 -1.26
CA SER A 218 9.73 -3.31 -0.12
C SER A 218 10.69 -4.39 -0.59
N VAL A 219 11.98 -4.06 -0.68
CA VAL A 219 13.03 -5.03 -1.04
C VAL A 219 13.37 -5.89 0.19
N PRO A 220 13.35 -7.23 0.08
CA PRO A 220 13.83 -8.09 1.16
C PRO A 220 15.32 -7.80 1.43
N GLY A 221 15.64 -7.38 2.65
CA GLY A 221 17.04 -7.18 3.09
C GLY A 221 17.44 -5.74 3.45
N GLY A 222 16.52 -4.77 3.46
CA GLY A 222 16.79 -3.43 3.98
C GLY A 222 17.74 -2.58 3.12
N ALA A 223 18.00 -2.99 1.88
CA ALA A 223 18.58 -2.09 0.89
C ALA A 223 17.45 -1.18 0.40
N SER A 224 17.42 0.07 0.89
CA SER A 224 16.80 1.14 0.12
C SER A 224 17.38 1.08 -1.30
N PRO A 225 16.57 1.10 -2.36
CA PRO A 225 17.10 1.28 -3.70
C PRO A 225 17.93 2.57 -3.66
N SER A 226 19.22 2.43 -3.87
CA SER A 226 20.20 3.51 -3.81
C SER A 226 19.78 4.64 -4.75
N ALA A 227 19.99 5.86 -4.23
CA ALA A 227 19.71 7.16 -4.84
C ALA A 227 20.18 7.30 -6.30
#